data_AF-A0A7L4TCT0-F1
#
_entry.id   AF-A0A7L4TCT0-F1
#
_cell.length_a   1.000
_cell.length_b   1.000
_cell.length_c   1.000
_cell.angle_alpha   90.00
_cell.angle_beta   90.00
_cell.angle_gamma   90.00
#
_symmetry.space_group_name_H-M   'P 1'
#
loop_
_entity.id
_entity.type
_entity.pdbx_description
1 polymer ?
#
loop_
_entity_poly.entity_id
_entity_poly.type
_entity_poly.pdbx_seq_one_letter_code
_entity_poly.pdbx_strand_id
1 'polypeptide(L)' 'PWKLLADKGFGLWYDSVRAPVPETFNHIDGLRIVGYDVKDTSAAIIAFKRHFLQDTTKGMTALGREVLYNLHRKYY' A
#
# COMPACT_ATOMS: atom_id res chain seq x y z
N PRO A 1 8.82 -3.22 -12.14
CA PRO A 1 9.28 -1.83 -12.42
C PRO A 1 8.12 -0.81 -12.28
N TRP A 2 7.40 -0.85 -11.16
CA TRP A 2 6.19 -0.04 -10.94
C TRP A 2 6.48 1.44 -10.70
N LYS A 3 7.55 1.73 -9.95
CA LYS A 3 8.02 3.11 -9.72
C LYS A 3 8.27 3.88 -11.02
N LEU A 4 9.00 3.26 -11.95
CA LEU A 4 9.33 3.89 -13.23
C LEU A 4 8.08 4.23 -14.03
N LEU A 5 7.05 3.39 -13.99
CA LEU A 5 5.78 3.67 -14.67
C LEU A 5 5.08 4.88 -14.04
N ALA A 6 5.03 4.94 -12.71
CA ALA A 6 4.45 6.08 -12.01
C ALA A 6 5.23 7.39 -12.22
N ASP A 7 6.56 7.33 -12.25
CA ASP A 7 7.42 8.48 -12.59
C ASP A 7 7.17 8.98 -14.02
N LYS A 8 6.62 8.13 -14.90
CA LYS A 8 6.17 8.47 -16.26
C LYS A 8 4.68 8.82 -16.35
N GLY A 9 3.98 8.93 -15.22
CA GLY A 9 2.57 9.30 -15.14
C GLY A 9 1.59 8.12 -15.20
N PHE A 10 2.06 6.88 -15.08
CA PHE A 10 1.22 5.68 -15.13
C PHE A 10 1.06 5.02 -13.77
N GLY A 11 -0.18 4.99 -13.27
CA GLY A 11 -0.54 4.31 -12.03
C GLY A 11 -0.21 5.10 -10.76
N LEU A 12 -0.52 4.50 -9.61
CA LEU A 12 -0.35 5.11 -8.30
C LEU A 12 1.05 4.84 -7.75
N TRP A 13 1.60 5.81 -7.02
CA TRP A 13 2.83 5.62 -6.26
C TRP A 13 2.87 6.49 -5.01
N TYR A 14 3.59 5.99 -4.00
CA TYR A 14 3.74 6.62 -2.70
C TYR A 14 4.92 7.61 -2.66
N ASP A 15 4.86 8.55 -1.73
CA ASP A 15 5.89 9.57 -1.58
C ASP A 15 7.08 9.09 -0.71
N SER A 16 8.26 9.66 -0.97
CA SER A 16 9.46 9.40 -0.15
C SER A 16 9.30 9.91 1.28
N VAL A 17 8.64 11.06 1.46
CA VAL A 17 8.28 11.65 2.75
C VAL A 17 6.84 11.30 3.07
N ARG A 18 6.60 10.68 4.24
CA ARG A 18 5.28 10.19 4.65
C ARG A 18 4.92 10.71 6.04
N ALA A 19 3.63 10.92 6.25
CA ALA A 19 3.10 11.23 7.58
C ALA A 19 3.14 9.96 8.47
N PRO A 20 3.26 10.12 9.80
CA PRO A 20 3.15 9.00 10.71
C PRO A 20 1.77 8.34 10.58
N VAL A 21 1.74 7.01 10.67
CA VAL A 21 0.51 6.23 10.61
C VAL A 21 -0.16 6.26 11.97
N PRO A 22 -1.42 6.71 12.10
CA PRO A 22 -2.16 6.59 13.34
C PRO A 22 -2.25 5.14 13.81
N GLU A 23 -2.20 4.90 15.11
CA GLU A 23 -2.36 3.54 15.67
C GLU A 23 -3.73 2.94 15.31
N THR A 24 -4.76 3.80 15.24
CA THR A 24 -6.14 3.47 14.85
C THR A 24 -6.29 3.12 13.37
N PHE A 25 -5.26 3.29 12.54
CA PHE A 25 -5.35 2.96 11.12
C PHE A 25 -5.49 1.45 10.89
N ASN A 26 -6.64 1.05 10.34
CA ASN A 26 -6.91 -0.32 9.92
C ASN A 26 -6.41 -0.55 8.49
N HIS A 27 -5.36 -1.35 8.35
CA HIS A 27 -4.77 -1.66 7.06
C HIS A 27 -5.67 -2.52 6.16
N ILE A 28 -6.64 -3.27 6.71
CA ILE A 28 -7.59 -4.04 5.89
C ILE A 28 -8.58 -3.11 5.19
N ASP A 29 -9.10 -2.10 5.90
CA ASP A 29 -9.97 -1.09 5.30
C ASP A 29 -9.21 -0.23 4.30
N GLY A 30 -7.97 0.15 4.63
CA GLY A 30 -7.09 0.85 3.69
C GLY A 30 -6.86 0.08 2.40
N LEU A 31 -6.62 -1.24 2.47
CA LEU A 31 -6.48 -2.09 1.28
C LEU A 31 -7.75 -2.10 0.43
N ARG A 32 -8.92 -2.22 1.07
CA ARG A 32 -10.22 -2.19 0.38
C ARG A 32 -10.46 -0.86 -0.32
N ILE A 33 -10.18 0.27 0.34
CA ILE A 33 -10.35 1.63 -0.23
C ILE A 33 -9.43 1.83 -1.43
N VAL A 34 -8.19 1.37 -1.37
CA VAL A 34 -7.24 1.42 -2.49
C VAL A 34 -7.63 0.49 -3.65
N GLY A 35 -8.58 -0.42 -3.44
CA GLY A 35 -9.18 -1.26 -4.48
C GLY A 35 -8.73 -2.72 -4.47
N TYR A 36 -8.11 -3.21 -3.41
CA TYR A 36 -7.79 -4.63 -3.28
C TYR A 36 -9.01 -5.44 -2.82
N ASP A 37 -9.21 -6.63 -3.39
CA ASP A 37 -10.14 -7.62 -2.84
C ASP A 37 -9.54 -8.23 -1.56
N VAL A 38 -10.20 -7.99 -0.43
CA VAL A 38 -9.75 -8.41 0.90
C VAL A 38 -10.47 -9.67 1.42
N LYS A 39 -11.19 -10.42 0.56
CA LYS A 39 -11.76 -11.72 0.94
C LYS A 39 -10.69 -12.68 1.47
N ASP A 40 -9.52 -12.70 0.83
CA ASP A 40 -8.29 -13.28 1.38
C ASP A 40 -7.34 -12.15 1.75
N THR A 41 -7.34 -11.79 3.03
CA THR A 41 -6.52 -10.70 3.57
C THR A 41 -5.03 -10.99 3.43
N SER A 42 -4.60 -12.24 3.54
CA SER A 42 -3.19 -12.61 3.43
C SER A 42 -2.69 -12.44 1.98
N ALA A 43 -3.47 -12.91 1.02
CA ALA A 43 -3.18 -12.73 -0.40
C ALA A 43 -3.19 -11.24 -0.79
N ALA A 44 -4.16 -10.46 -0.30
CA ALA A 44 -4.25 -9.02 -0.55
C ALA A 44 -3.01 -8.26 -0.05
N ILE A 45 -2.56 -8.55 1.19
CA ILE A 45 -1.36 -7.95 1.78
C ILE A 45 -0.12 -8.29 0.94
N ILE A 46 0.05 -9.55 0.56
CA ILE A 46 1.20 -9.98 -0.25
C ILE A 46 1.18 -9.31 -1.63
N ALA A 47 0.02 -9.25 -2.28
CA ALA A 47 -0.14 -8.60 -3.58
C ALA A 47 0.23 -7.10 -3.51
N PHE A 48 -0.28 -6.41 -2.48
CA PHE A 48 0.05 -5.01 -2.21
C PHE A 48 1.56 -4.80 -2.02
N LYS A 49 2.18 -5.57 -1.13
CA LYS A 49 3.62 -5.45 -0.85
C LYS A 49 4.47 -5.81 -2.06
N ARG A 50 4.07 -6.80 -2.87
CA ARG A 50 4.77 -7.13 -4.11
C ARG A 50 4.72 -5.99 -5.14
N HIS A 51 3.61 -5.25 -5.20
CA HIS A 51 3.47 -4.10 -6.10
C HIS A 51 4.38 -2.95 -5.65
N PHE A 52 4.21 -2.48 -4.41
CA PHE A 52 4.83 -1.23 -3.96
C PHE A 52 6.21 -1.40 -3.31
N LEU A 53 6.49 -2.56 -2.71
CA LEU A 53 7.68 -2.81 -1.89
C LEU A 53 8.59 -3.92 -2.42
N GLN A 54 8.16 -4.66 -3.44
CA GLN A 54 8.84 -5.89 -3.91
C GLN A 54 9.02 -6.93 -2.78
N ASP A 55 8.12 -6.93 -1.79
CA ASP A 55 8.15 -7.83 -0.63
C ASP A 55 7.03 -8.89 -0.74
N THR A 56 7.39 -10.16 -0.57
CA THR A 56 6.49 -11.32 -0.62
C THR A 56 6.33 -12.06 0.72
N THR A 57 6.88 -11.52 1.80
CA THR A 57 6.74 -12.10 3.15
C THR A 57 5.29 -12.05 3.63
N LYS A 58 4.91 -12.92 4.57
CA LYS A 58 3.56 -12.94 5.14
C LYS A 58 3.34 -11.76 6.08
N GLY A 59 2.09 -11.29 6.15
CA GLY A 59 1.68 -10.25 7.09
C GLY A 59 2.08 -8.82 6.68
N MET A 60 1.41 -7.85 7.30
CA MET A 60 1.65 -6.43 7.04
C MET A 60 2.89 -5.95 7.79
N THR A 61 3.80 -5.25 7.09
CA THR A 61 5.01 -4.67 7.68
C THR A 61 4.78 -3.22 8.08
N ALA A 62 5.64 -2.66 8.94
CA ALA A 62 5.57 -1.24 9.31
C ALA A 62 5.64 -0.31 8.08
N LEU A 63 6.60 -0.56 7.18
CA LEU A 63 6.71 0.16 5.92
C LEU A 63 5.47 -0.03 5.03
N GLY A 64 4.90 -1.24 5.00
CA GLY A 64 3.64 -1.51 4.30
C GLY A 64 2.48 -0.67 4.82
N ARG A 65 2.36 -0.51 6.14
CA ARG A 65 1.36 0.38 6.76
C ARG A 65 1.57 1.84 6.35
N GLU A 66 2.81 2.33 6.35
CA GLU A 66 3.14 3.70 5.94
C GLU A 66 2.78 3.98 4.48
N VAL A 67 3.17 3.07 3.59
CA VAL A 67 2.89 3.21 2.16
C VAL A 67 1.40 3.16 1.89
N LEU A 68 0.68 2.22 2.51
CA LEU A 68 -0.76 2.12 2.35
C LEU A 68 -1.48 3.38 2.84
N TYR A 69 -1.09 3.90 4.01
CA TYR A 69 -1.68 5.12 4.56
C TYR A 69 -1.38 6.34 3.68
N ASN A 70 -0.16 6.46 3.14
CA ASN A 70 0.17 7.53 2.20
C ASN A 70 -0.66 7.44 0.92
N LEU A 71 -0.78 6.26 0.32
CA LEU A 71 -1.61 6.04 -0.88
C LEU A 71 -3.07 6.36 -0.62
N HIS A 72 -3.61 5.91 0.53
CA HIS A 72 -4.95 6.26 0.98
C HIS A 72 -5.10 7.77 0.98
N ARG A 73 -4.33 8.51 1.78
CA ARG A 73 -4.47 9.98 1.87
C ARG A 73 -4.23 10.76 0.58
N LYS A 74 -3.38 10.23 -0.31
CA LYS A 74 -2.96 10.93 -1.52
C LYS A 74 -4.01 10.84 -2.63
N TYR A 75 -4.78 9.75 -2.67
CA TYR A 75 -5.67 9.46 -3.79
C TYR A 75 -7.13 9.17 -3.38
N TYR A 76 -7.43 9.06 -2.08
CA TYR A 76 -8.74 8.70 -1.54
C TYR A 76 -9.10 9.52 -0.28
#